data_AF-A0A6G7T8U4-F1
#
_entry.id   AF-A0A6G7T8U4-F1
#
_cell.length_a   1.000
_cell.length_b   1.000
_cell.length_c   1.000
_cell.angle_alpha   90.00
_cell.angle_beta   90.00
_cell.angle_gamma   90.00
#
_symmetry.space_group_name_H-M   'P 1'
#
loop_
_entity.id
_entity.type
_entity.pdbx_description
1 polymer ?
#
loop_
_entity_poly.entity_id
_entity_poly.type
_entity_poly.pdbx_seq_one_letter_code
_entity_poly.pdbx_strand_id
1 'polypeptide(L)'
;MKAFWSLTMYDPSGFLVRNPINRYEVGHAVKPTRNPDGSTDIHIQHDAPAGTQSNWLPAPSGRFSMILRMYRPKSSVLDGTWTPPSVTLTS
;
A
#
# COMPACT_ATOMS: atom_id res chain seq x y z
N MET A 1 2.40 3.86 15.65
CA MET A 1 1.01 4.25 15.30
C MET A 1 0.12 3.76 16.42
N LYS A 2 -0.97 4.46 16.76
CA LYS A 2 -1.90 3.99 17.83
C LYS A 2 -3.16 3.29 17.28
N ALA A 3 -3.45 3.39 15.98
CA ALA A 3 -4.49 2.61 15.31
C ALA A 3 -3.90 1.81 14.14
N PHE A 4 -4.06 2.26 12.89
CA PHE A 4 -3.64 1.49 11.70
C PHE A 4 -3.47 2.41 10.48
N TRP A 5 -2.97 1.86 9.39
CA TRP A 5 -2.88 2.52 8.08
C TRP A 5 -3.43 1.60 6.99
N SER A 6 -3.76 2.19 5.85
CA SER A 6 -3.99 1.43 4.62
C SER A 6 -3.47 2.17 3.39
N LEU A 7 -3.00 1.41 2.40
CA LEU A 7 -2.65 1.88 1.07
C LEU A 7 -3.66 1.30 0.09
N THR A 8 -4.42 2.16 -0.57
CA THR A 8 -5.54 1.76 -1.45
C THR A 8 -5.28 2.16 -2.90
N MET A 9 -5.64 1.28 -3.84
CA MET A 9 -5.47 1.45 -5.28
C MET A 9 -6.72 2.06 -5.94
N TYR A 10 -6.54 3.05 -6.81
CA TYR A 10 -7.61 3.71 -7.56
C TYR A 10 -7.29 3.87 -9.05
N ASP A 11 -8.33 3.75 -9.87
CA ASP A 11 -8.29 4.11 -11.28
C ASP A 11 -8.27 5.64 -11.48
N PRO A 12 -8.08 6.14 -12.72
CA PRO A 12 -8.08 7.58 -13.00
C PRO A 12 -9.40 8.30 -12.71
N SER A 13 -10.50 7.57 -12.57
CA SER A 13 -11.83 8.09 -12.24
C SER A 13 -12.07 8.12 -10.72
N GLY A 14 -11.12 7.64 -9.92
CA GLY A 14 -11.21 7.59 -8.46
C GLY A 14 -11.93 6.37 -7.90
N PHE A 15 -12.20 5.34 -8.71
CA PHE A 15 -12.83 4.09 -8.26
C PHE A 15 -11.79 3.02 -7.91
N LEU A 16 -12.20 2.04 -7.09
CA LEU A 16 -11.36 0.89 -6.76
C LEU A 16 -11.09 0.04 -8.00
N VAL A 17 -9.84 -0.39 -8.16
CA VAL A 17 -9.44 -1.21 -9.32
C VAL A 17 -9.83 -2.67 -9.09
N ARG A 18 -10.82 -3.16 -9.86
CA ARG A 18 -11.22 -4.58 -9.87
C ARG A 18 -10.02 -5.48 -10.18
N ASN A 19 -9.87 -6.54 -9.40
CA ASN A 19 -8.83 -7.54 -9.56
C ASN A 19 -9.33 -8.94 -9.15
N PRO A 20 -8.70 -10.03 -9.64
CA PRO A 20 -9.20 -11.40 -9.44
C PRO A 20 -9.32 -11.86 -7.99
N ILE A 21 -8.59 -11.24 -7.06
CA ILE A 21 -8.56 -11.62 -5.64
C ILE A 21 -9.40 -10.69 -4.74
N ASN A 22 -10.14 -9.76 -5.34
CA ASN A 22 -10.94 -8.75 -4.61
C ASN A 22 -10.16 -8.00 -3.52
N ARG A 23 -8.89 -7.68 -3.78
CA ARG A 23 -8.04 -6.91 -2.86
C ARG A 23 -7.83 -5.50 -3.36
N TYR A 24 -8.29 -4.53 -2.59
CA TYR A 24 -8.22 -3.12 -2.98
C TYR A 24 -7.29 -2.29 -2.09
N GLU A 25 -6.85 -2.85 -0.97
CA GLU A 25 -5.90 -2.24 -0.05
C GLU A 25 -4.94 -3.25 0.58
N VAL A 26 -3.85 -2.72 1.12
CA VAL A 26 -2.93 -3.41 2.05
C VAL A 26 -2.75 -2.54 3.30
N GLY A 27 -2.48 -3.17 4.44
CA GLY A 27 -2.31 -2.49 5.74
C GLY A 27 -3.21 -3.10 6.81
N HIS A 28 -4.42 -2.57 6.97
CA HIS A 28 -5.33 -2.97 8.04
C HIS A 28 -6.09 -4.28 7.75
N ALA A 29 -6.91 -4.32 6.68
CA ALA A 29 -7.71 -5.50 6.36
C ALA A 29 -6.83 -6.66 5.86
N VAL A 30 -5.81 -6.34 5.06
CA VAL A 30 -4.80 -7.29 4.58
C VAL A 30 -3.47 -6.91 5.21
N LYS A 31 -3.09 -7.65 6.25
CA LYS A 31 -1.87 -7.37 7.02
C LYS A 31 -0.64 -7.84 6.25
N PRO A 32 0.28 -6.93 5.88
CA PRO A 32 1.53 -7.31 5.24
C PRO A 32 2.50 -7.90 6.27
N THR A 33 3.42 -8.72 5.79
CA THR A 33 4.56 -9.21 6.56
C THR A 33 5.55 -8.06 6.77
N ARG A 34 6.07 -7.92 7.99
CA ARG A 34 7.05 -6.88 8.33
C ARG A 34 8.47 -7.42 8.20
N ASN A 35 9.38 -6.53 7.82
CA ASN A 35 10.81 -6.79 7.82
C ASN A 35 11.37 -6.82 9.25
N PRO A 36 12.55 -7.42 9.49
CA PRO A 36 13.17 -7.47 10.83
C PRO A 36 13.43 -6.09 11.44
N ASP A 37 13.70 -5.08 10.60
CA ASP A 37 13.88 -3.68 11.01
C ASP A 37 12.56 -2.96 11.32
N GLY A 38 11.43 -3.64 11.13
CA GLY A 38 10.09 -3.10 11.34
C GLY A 38 9.52 -2.31 10.16
N SER A 39 10.24 -2.19 9.04
CA SER A 39 9.71 -1.66 7.79
C SER A 39 8.72 -2.66 7.15
N THR A 40 8.10 -2.24 6.05
CA THR A 40 7.16 -3.08 5.31
C THR A 40 7.27 -2.71 3.84
N ASP A 41 7.67 -3.68 3.03
CA ASP A 41 7.70 -3.53 1.59
C ASP A 41 6.33 -3.89 1.00
N ILE A 42 5.85 -3.08 0.06
CA ILE A 42 4.62 -3.34 -0.66
C ILE A 42 4.92 -3.47 -2.15
N HIS A 43 4.58 -4.63 -2.71
CA HIS A 43 4.70 -4.87 -4.15
C HIS A 43 3.48 -4.29 -4.85
N ILE A 44 3.70 -3.37 -5.79
CA ILE A 44 2.66 -2.72 -6.58
C ILE A 44 2.84 -3.18 -8.03
N GLN A 45 2.10 -4.20 -8.44
CA GLN A 45 2.25 -4.81 -9.77
C GLN A 45 1.01 -5.58 -10.19
N HIS A 46 0.89 -5.89 -11.48
CA HIS A 46 -0.26 -6.59 -12.05
C HIS A 46 -0.29 -8.06 -11.65
N ASP A 47 0.84 -8.75 -11.77
CA ASP A 47 0.94 -10.18 -11.48
C ASP A 47 1.27 -10.44 -10.02
N ALA A 48 0.75 -11.54 -9.48
CA ALA A 48 1.02 -11.92 -8.11
C ALA A 48 2.51 -12.27 -7.92
N PRO A 49 3.22 -11.69 -6.93
CA PRO A 49 4.58 -12.10 -6.63
C PRO A 49 4.59 -13.49 -6.01
N ALA A 50 5.67 -14.23 -6.25
CA ALA A 50 5.89 -15.52 -5.60
C ALA A 50 6.29 -15.34 -4.13
N GLY A 51 5.52 -15.91 -3.20
CA GLY A 51 5.87 -16.02 -1.79
C GLY A 51 5.62 -14.77 -0.93
N THR A 52 5.34 -13.61 -1.52
CA THR A 52 5.07 -12.35 -0.80
C THR A 52 3.67 -11.80 -1.05
N GLN A 53 2.69 -12.68 -1.28
CA GLN A 53 1.34 -12.27 -1.65
C GLN A 53 0.66 -11.42 -0.57
N SER A 54 0.97 -11.53 0.73
CA SER A 54 0.42 -10.64 1.76
C SER A 54 0.87 -9.18 1.63
N ASN A 55 2.02 -8.95 0.99
CA ASN A 55 2.64 -7.65 0.77
C ASN A 55 2.27 -7.06 -0.60
N TRP A 56 1.40 -7.71 -1.36
CA TRP A 56 1.07 -7.32 -2.72
C TRP A 56 -0.24 -6.54 -2.83
N LEU A 57 -0.18 -5.41 -3.54
CA LEU A 57 -1.32 -4.61 -3.97
C LEU A 57 -1.48 -4.74 -5.49
N PRO A 58 -2.53 -5.42 -5.98
CA PRO A 58 -2.79 -5.56 -7.41
C PRO A 58 -2.94 -4.20 -8.10
N ALA A 59 -2.16 -3.96 -9.15
CA ALA A 59 -2.21 -2.73 -9.96
C ALA A 59 -2.77 -3.01 -11.36
N PRO A 60 -3.50 -2.06 -11.98
CA PRO A 60 -3.87 -2.18 -13.38
C PRO A 60 -2.65 -1.96 -14.29
N SER A 61 -2.72 -2.43 -15.53
CA SER A 61 -1.69 -2.12 -16.55
C SER A 61 -1.72 -0.66 -17.04
N GLY A 62 -2.80 0.07 -16.71
CA GLY A 62 -3.00 1.47 -17.08
C GLY A 62 -2.58 2.45 -16.00
N ARG A 63 -2.95 3.72 -16.19
CA ARG A 63 -2.72 4.77 -15.18
C ARG A 63 -3.52 4.45 -13.92
N PHE A 64 -2.92 4.72 -12.76
CA PHE A 64 -3.56 4.56 -11.46
C PHE A 64 -3.05 5.62 -10.48
N SER A 65 -3.70 5.69 -9.34
CA SER A 65 -3.22 6.42 -8.17
C SER A 65 -3.33 5.55 -6.93
N MET A 66 -2.53 5.87 -5.91
CA MET A 66 -2.61 5.22 -4.61
C MET A 66 -2.76 6.27 -3.54
N ILE A 67 -3.52 5.93 -2.50
CA ILE A 67 -3.71 6.80 -1.34
C ILE A 67 -3.30 6.04 -0.09
N LEU A 68 -2.29 6.58 0.61
CA LEU A 68 -1.93 6.15 1.96
C LEU A 68 -2.80 6.89 2.98
N ARG A 69 -3.61 6.15 3.72
CA ARG A 69 -4.43 6.66 4.83
C ARG A 69 -3.82 6.25 6.15
N MET A 70 -3.67 7.20 7.05
CA MET A 70 -3.10 6.98 8.37
C MET A 70 -4.15 7.34 9.43
N TYR A 71 -4.58 6.34 10.20
CA TYR A 71 -5.59 6.53 11.25
C TYR A 71 -4.88 6.69 12.59
N ARG A 72 -5.13 7.82 13.26
CA ARG A 72 -4.40 8.24 14.48
C ARG A 72 -2.87 8.19 14.28
N PRO A 73 -2.34 8.98 13.32
CA PRO A 73 -0.90 9.04 13.09
C PRO A 73 -0.16 9.60 14.32
N LYS A 74 1.15 9.35 14.39
CA LYS A 74 2.02 10.03 15.36
C LYS A 74 2.17 11.50 14.97
N SER A 75 2.57 12.36 15.92
CA SER A 75 2.85 13.78 15.66
C SER A 75 3.83 13.98 14.50
N SER A 76 4.84 13.10 14.39
CA SER A 76 5.85 13.15 13.33
C SER A 76 5.29 13.16 11.89
N VAL A 77 4.11 12.59 11.69
CA VAL A 77 3.42 12.61 10.39
C VAL A 77 2.71 13.94 10.18
N LEU A 78 2.13 14.50 11.24
CA LEU A 78 1.36 15.74 11.22
C LEU A 78 2.26 16.98 11.10
N ASP A 79 3.42 16.94 11.75
CA ASP A 79 4.43 17.99 11.70
C ASP A 79 5.40 17.84 10.51
N GLY A 80 5.27 16.76 9.73
CA GLY A 80 6.06 16.51 8.52
C GLY A 80 7.50 16.05 8.75
N THR A 81 7.93 15.83 10.00
CA THR A 81 9.27 15.29 10.30
C THR A 81 9.46 13.85 9.82
N TRP A 82 8.34 13.15 9.59
CA TRP A 82 8.29 11.91 8.86
C TRP A 82 7.32 12.03 7.68
N THR A 83 7.77 11.59 6.51
CA THR A 83 6.94 11.41 5.31
C THR A 83 7.09 9.97 4.82
N PRO A 84 6.06 9.40 4.16
CA PRO A 84 6.20 8.07 3.57
C PRO A 84 7.30 8.08 2.50
N PRO A 85 8.04 6.97 2.33
CA PRO A 85 9.04 6.87 1.28
C PRO A 85 8.41 6.98 -0.10
N SER A 86 9.18 7.49 -1.06
CA SER A 86 8.78 7.50 -2.47
C SER A 86 8.60 6.08 -3.01
N VAL A 87 7.70 5.95 -3.99
CA VAL A 87 7.56 4.70 -4.76
C VAL A 87 8.77 4.56 -5.69
N THR A 88 9.44 3.41 -5.63
CA THR A 88 10.59 3.10 -6.47
C THR A 88 10.18 2.08 -7.53
N LEU A 89 10.55 2.36 -8.79
CA LEU A 89 10.42 1.37 -9.86
C LEU A 89 11.56 0.35 -9.72
N THR A 90 11.22 -0.92 -9.51
CA THR A 90 12.18 -2.03 -9.50
C THR A 90 12.11 -2.75 -10.84
N SER A 91 13.26 -2.93 -11.50
CA SER A 91 13.40 -3.67 -12.76
C SER A 91 13.49 -5.18 -12.52
#